data_AF-A0A4R5KAR8-F1
#
_entry.id   AF-A0A4R5KAR8-F1
#
_cell.length_a   1.000
_cell.length_b   1.000
_cell.length_c   1.000
_cell.angle_alpha   90.00
_cell.angle_beta   90.00
_cell.angle_gamma   90.00
#
_symmetry.space_group_name_H-M   'P 1'
#
loop_
_entity.id
_entity.type
_entity.pdbx_description
1 polymer ?
#
loop_
_entity_poly.entity_id
_entity_poly.type
_entity_poly.pdbx_seq_one_letter_code
_entity_poly.pdbx_strand_id
1 'polypeptide(L)'
;MSKFQAIAEAMKQGDVTGIIATDNVKVYPHSFAQSGDVTLLMVKADNAKYILATGEGPLFDELHGDNNNGVKLCPLVTANRLVLNKYFDYTVPRAFGTQVATIGLGDRLGIASPGHIKTVAGKDVRPILAQQSIREITLTNRDYNDVLNGAVFAVFQEGYKDGFGADGDHLKVEADIKMSLDLGFTMITLDCSEKIDNSVEQISASEREAKYNLLPEATRSHYESRYLNQQFEVAGNSIAFNKENLQEIVLVYGAAIDFMEHIFVTYIKNLGRDVDFEISIDETPSPTAPEAHFLIAKELYSRGVTVYSMAPRFIGEFQKGIDYIGDIVQFEKEMVIHAGLADDFGYKLSIHSGSDKFSVFPIIGKYTKGRFHVKTAGTNWLEAVRTVAKVKPDLYRRMHQYALEHFQEAAAYYHVTTDLSKIVPLDQVKDADLADTYMNEDNARQLIHITYGILLQAKDAQGNSLFADEFFRTLSEEEEAYEQSLISHIGKHIRLLGK
;
A
#
# COMPACT_ATOMS: atom_id res chain seq x y z
N MET A 1 -16.15 -25.41 -23.05
CA MET A 1 -14.81 -25.99 -23.24
C MET A 1 -14.34 -25.95 -24.69
N SER A 2 -15.19 -26.20 -25.70
CA SER A 2 -14.80 -26.04 -27.13
C SER A 2 -14.17 -24.68 -27.45
N LYS A 3 -14.61 -23.61 -26.75
CA LYS A 3 -14.05 -22.25 -26.85
C LYS A 3 -12.57 -22.11 -26.48
N PHE A 4 -12.00 -23.05 -25.73
CA PHE A 4 -10.59 -23.02 -25.31
C PHE A 4 -9.69 -23.96 -26.12
N GLN A 5 -10.26 -24.79 -27.01
CA GLN A 5 -9.52 -25.83 -27.73
C GLN A 5 -8.48 -25.22 -28.68
N ALA A 6 -8.86 -24.22 -29.47
CA ALA A 6 -7.95 -23.51 -30.37
C ALA A 6 -6.81 -22.81 -29.62
N ILE A 7 -7.11 -22.27 -28.43
CA ILE A 7 -6.11 -21.64 -27.56
C ILE A 7 -5.12 -22.70 -27.06
N ALA A 8 -5.62 -23.85 -26.61
CA ALA A 8 -4.79 -24.96 -26.14
C ALA A 8 -3.90 -25.55 -27.26
N GLU A 9 -4.40 -25.61 -28.50
CA GLU A 9 -3.61 -26.05 -29.66
C GLU A 9 -2.47 -25.08 -29.97
N ALA A 10 -2.73 -23.77 -29.91
CA ALA A 10 -1.71 -22.74 -30.09
C ALA A 10 -0.67 -22.75 -28.95
N MET A 11 -1.10 -22.95 -27.69
CA MET A 11 -0.19 -23.14 -26.55
C MET A 11 0.78 -24.32 -26.76
N LYS A 12 0.31 -25.43 -27.35
CA LYS A 12 1.16 -26.60 -27.67
C LYS A 12 2.19 -26.31 -28.77
N GLN A 13 1.92 -25.34 -29.64
CA GLN A 13 2.84 -24.91 -30.70
C GLN A 13 3.87 -23.90 -30.19
N GLY A 14 3.74 -23.41 -28.95
CA GLY A 14 4.64 -22.44 -28.35
C GLY A 14 4.45 -21.01 -28.84
N ASP A 15 3.42 -20.76 -29.65
CA ASP A 15 3.09 -19.43 -30.18
C ASP A 15 1.66 -19.06 -29.79
N VAL A 16 1.56 -18.10 -28.87
CA VAL A 16 0.28 -17.46 -28.51
C VAL A 16 0.16 -16.04 -29.10
N THR A 17 1.19 -15.57 -29.81
CA THR A 17 1.25 -14.26 -30.46
C THR A 17 0.45 -14.28 -31.76
N GLY A 18 -0.86 -14.09 -31.65
CA GLY A 18 -1.78 -14.12 -32.78
C GLY A 18 -3.10 -14.82 -32.49
N ILE A 19 -3.28 -15.38 -31.29
CA ILE A 19 -4.58 -15.83 -30.81
C ILE A 19 -5.45 -14.58 -30.58
N ILE A 20 -6.18 -14.18 -31.62
CA ILE A 20 -7.15 -13.10 -31.55
C ILE A 20 -8.23 -13.53 -30.56
N ALA A 21 -8.65 -12.58 -29.70
CA ALA A 21 -9.82 -12.76 -28.86
C ALA A 21 -10.99 -13.25 -29.74
N THR A 22 -11.47 -14.46 -29.47
CA THR A 22 -12.77 -14.85 -30.01
C THR A 22 -13.83 -14.00 -29.31
N ASP A 23 -15.01 -13.82 -29.90
CA ASP A 23 -16.09 -12.96 -29.35
C ASP A 23 -16.44 -13.24 -27.87
N ASN A 24 -16.01 -14.37 -27.30
CA ASN A 24 -16.31 -14.80 -25.94
C ASN A 24 -15.08 -15.09 -25.04
N VAL A 25 -13.84 -14.94 -25.52
CA VAL A 25 -12.63 -15.22 -24.71
C VAL A 25 -11.51 -14.22 -25.01
N LYS A 26 -11.10 -13.46 -24.00
CA LYS A 26 -9.90 -12.61 -24.02
C LYS A 26 -8.69 -13.42 -23.56
N VAL A 27 -7.56 -13.28 -24.25
CA VAL A 27 -6.28 -13.91 -23.92
C VAL A 27 -5.34 -12.85 -23.36
N TYR A 28 -4.51 -13.20 -22.37
CA TYR A 28 -3.43 -12.36 -21.85
C TYR A 28 -2.07 -12.90 -22.31
N PRO A 29 -1.52 -12.44 -23.44
CA PRO A 29 -0.36 -13.10 -24.06
C PRO A 29 0.89 -13.11 -23.18
N HIS A 30 1.11 -12.07 -22.37
CA HIS A 30 2.25 -11.99 -21.46
C HIS A 30 2.24 -13.04 -20.34
N SER A 31 1.09 -13.68 -20.11
CA SER A 31 0.95 -14.74 -19.11
C SER A 31 1.38 -16.12 -19.58
N PHE A 32 1.83 -16.26 -20.84
CA PHE A 32 2.35 -17.52 -21.34
C PHE A 32 3.60 -17.92 -20.57
N ALA A 33 3.53 -19.05 -19.88
CA ALA A 33 4.61 -19.58 -19.06
C ALA A 33 4.71 -21.09 -19.20
N GLN A 34 5.91 -21.63 -19.05
CA GLN A 34 6.17 -23.06 -19.15
C GLN A 34 7.03 -23.52 -17.97
N SER A 35 6.71 -24.70 -17.43
CA SER A 35 7.53 -25.42 -16.45
C SER A 35 7.50 -26.90 -16.77
N GLY A 36 8.66 -27.47 -17.14
CA GLY A 36 8.73 -28.80 -17.74
C GLY A 36 7.88 -28.88 -19.01
N ASP A 37 7.04 -29.92 -19.11
CA ASP A 37 6.14 -30.15 -20.25
C ASP A 37 4.77 -29.48 -20.09
N VAL A 38 4.57 -28.68 -19.04
CA VAL A 38 3.30 -28.00 -18.75
C VAL A 38 3.39 -26.52 -19.15
N THR A 39 2.46 -26.08 -19.99
CA THR A 39 2.29 -24.68 -20.37
C THR A 39 1.03 -24.09 -19.77
N LEU A 40 1.12 -22.85 -19.31
CA LEU A 40 0.04 -22.08 -18.72
C LEU A 40 -0.23 -20.80 -19.51
N LEU A 41 -1.50 -20.37 -19.54
CA LEU A 41 -1.93 -19.11 -20.13
C LEU A 41 -3.17 -18.59 -19.40
N MET A 42 -3.17 -17.34 -19.00
CA MET A 42 -4.35 -16.68 -18.44
C MET A 42 -5.31 -16.26 -19.57
N VAL A 43 -6.59 -16.52 -19.34
CA VAL A 43 -7.70 -16.11 -20.20
C VAL A 43 -8.83 -15.50 -19.38
N LYS A 44 -9.69 -14.71 -20.00
CA LYS A 44 -10.94 -14.22 -19.43
C LYS A 44 -12.12 -14.64 -20.29
N ALA A 45 -13.12 -15.25 -19.67
CA ALA A 45 -14.34 -15.69 -20.32
C ALA A 45 -15.51 -15.45 -19.36
N ASP A 46 -16.65 -14.98 -19.89
CA ASP A 46 -17.87 -14.73 -19.11
C ASP A 46 -17.61 -13.85 -17.87
N ASN A 47 -16.82 -12.77 -18.04
CA ASN A 47 -16.38 -11.85 -16.99
C ASN A 47 -15.53 -12.45 -15.85
N ALA A 48 -15.05 -13.69 -15.99
CA ALA A 48 -14.15 -14.32 -15.03
C ALA A 48 -12.79 -14.67 -15.67
N LYS A 49 -11.71 -14.51 -14.90
CA LYS A 49 -10.35 -14.91 -15.31
C LYS A 49 -10.05 -16.35 -14.87
N TYR A 50 -9.28 -17.05 -15.68
CA TYR A 50 -8.86 -18.43 -15.47
C TYR A 50 -7.43 -18.65 -15.96
N ILE A 51 -6.77 -19.68 -15.44
CA ILE A 51 -5.53 -20.21 -16.01
C ILE A 51 -5.89 -21.45 -16.82
N LEU A 52 -5.58 -21.44 -18.12
CA LEU A 52 -5.55 -22.64 -18.94
C LEU A 52 -4.20 -23.33 -18.75
N ALA A 53 -4.22 -24.62 -18.45
CA ALA A 53 -3.04 -25.47 -18.40
C ALA A 53 -3.13 -26.56 -19.47
N THR A 54 -2.02 -26.85 -20.14
CA THR A 54 -1.89 -27.98 -21.08
C THR A 54 -0.56 -28.69 -20.89
N GLY A 55 -0.48 -29.95 -21.29
CA GLY A 55 0.70 -30.79 -21.11
C GLY A 55 0.50 -31.81 -20.00
N GLU A 56 1.60 -32.46 -19.58
CA GLU A 56 1.60 -33.51 -18.56
C GLU A 56 2.72 -33.24 -17.55
N GLY A 57 2.46 -33.51 -16.27
CA GLY A 57 3.46 -33.40 -15.21
C GLY A 57 2.95 -32.77 -13.92
N PRO A 58 3.81 -32.68 -12.89
CA PRO A 58 3.41 -32.29 -11.53
C PRO A 58 2.69 -30.94 -11.43
N LEU A 59 3.10 -29.93 -12.21
CA LEU A 59 2.42 -28.63 -12.26
C LEU A 59 0.97 -28.79 -12.74
N PHE A 60 0.75 -29.57 -13.80
CA PHE A 60 -0.59 -29.82 -14.31
C PHE A 60 -1.42 -30.55 -13.27
N ASP A 61 -0.86 -31.59 -12.63
CA ASP A 61 -1.58 -32.43 -11.66
C ASP A 61 -1.97 -31.67 -10.39
N GLU A 62 -1.09 -30.81 -9.87
CA GLU A 62 -1.31 -30.02 -8.65
C GLU A 62 -2.31 -28.87 -8.85
N LEU A 63 -2.45 -28.33 -10.07
CA LEU A 63 -3.45 -27.31 -10.36
C LEU A 63 -4.87 -27.88 -10.21
N HIS A 64 -5.70 -27.18 -9.44
CA HIS A 64 -7.12 -27.47 -9.26
C HIS A 64 -7.93 -26.81 -10.38
N GLY A 65 -8.76 -27.57 -11.10
CA GLY A 65 -9.59 -27.06 -12.18
C GLY A 65 -10.29 -28.15 -12.96
N ASP A 66 -11.20 -27.74 -13.84
CA ASP A 66 -11.94 -28.65 -14.72
C ASP A 66 -11.02 -29.15 -15.84
N ASN A 67 -10.75 -30.46 -15.89
CA ASN A 67 -9.94 -31.08 -16.93
C ASN A 67 -10.81 -31.71 -18.02
N ASN A 68 -10.56 -31.35 -19.28
CA ASN A 68 -11.20 -31.95 -20.44
C ASN A 68 -10.16 -32.16 -21.55
N ASN A 69 -9.95 -33.41 -21.97
CA ASN A 69 -9.05 -33.78 -23.06
C ASN A 69 -7.62 -33.19 -22.94
N GLY A 70 -7.06 -33.17 -21.74
CA GLY A 70 -5.69 -32.67 -21.49
C GLY A 70 -5.57 -31.14 -21.48
N VAL A 71 -6.71 -30.44 -21.33
CA VAL A 71 -6.78 -29.00 -21.09
C VAL A 71 -7.48 -28.78 -19.76
N LYS A 72 -6.81 -28.12 -18.82
CA LYS A 72 -7.36 -27.84 -17.49
C LYS A 72 -7.67 -26.36 -17.35
N LEU A 73 -8.91 -26.03 -17.00
CA LEU A 73 -9.37 -24.67 -16.72
C LEU A 73 -9.37 -24.45 -15.20
N CYS A 74 -8.43 -23.64 -14.73
CA CYS A 74 -8.16 -23.46 -13.31
C CYS A 74 -8.67 -22.09 -12.84
N PRO A 75 -9.51 -22.01 -11.78
CA PRO A 75 -9.96 -20.74 -11.24
C PRO A 75 -8.81 -20.00 -10.50
N LEU A 76 -8.92 -18.68 -10.39
CA LEU A 76 -7.96 -17.84 -9.66
C LEU A 76 -8.24 -17.89 -8.15
N VAL A 77 -7.83 -18.98 -7.50
CA VAL A 77 -8.01 -19.22 -6.06
C VAL A 77 -6.68 -19.42 -5.35
N THR A 78 -6.64 -19.25 -4.03
CA THR A 78 -5.44 -19.40 -3.19
C THR A 78 -4.69 -20.72 -3.42
N ALA A 79 -5.42 -21.83 -3.59
CA ALA A 79 -4.80 -23.13 -3.87
C ALA A 79 -3.96 -23.10 -5.17
N ASN A 80 -4.49 -22.53 -6.25
CA ASN A 80 -3.76 -22.41 -7.52
C ASN A 80 -2.66 -21.34 -7.46
N ARG A 81 -2.84 -20.27 -6.68
CA ARG A 81 -1.77 -19.30 -6.40
C ARG A 81 -0.56 -20.01 -5.77
N LEU A 82 -0.78 -20.84 -4.76
CA LEU A 82 0.30 -21.57 -4.07
C LEU A 82 1.02 -22.54 -5.02
N VAL A 83 0.28 -23.16 -5.94
CA VAL A 83 0.90 -23.96 -7.01
C VAL A 83 1.76 -23.08 -7.92
N LEU A 84 1.28 -21.92 -8.38
CA LEU A 84 2.11 -21.00 -9.17
C LEU A 84 3.40 -20.60 -8.42
N ASN A 85 3.29 -20.30 -7.13
CA ASN A 85 4.43 -19.94 -6.28
C ASN A 85 5.50 -21.04 -6.20
N LYS A 86 5.11 -22.32 -6.30
CA LYS A 86 6.05 -23.44 -6.31
C LYS A 86 6.81 -23.59 -7.63
N TYR A 87 6.20 -23.23 -8.76
CA TYR A 87 6.75 -23.49 -10.09
C TYR A 87 7.32 -22.25 -10.80
N PHE A 88 6.99 -21.05 -10.32
CA PHE A 88 7.38 -19.78 -10.93
C PHE A 88 7.85 -18.79 -9.86
N ASP A 89 9.15 -18.75 -9.57
CA ASP A 89 9.74 -17.94 -8.49
C ASP A 89 9.36 -16.45 -8.55
N TYR A 90 9.18 -15.89 -9.75
CA TYR A 90 8.79 -14.48 -9.91
C TYR A 90 7.39 -14.15 -9.39
N THR A 91 6.57 -15.18 -9.11
CA THR A 91 5.24 -15.04 -8.52
C THR A 91 5.27 -14.97 -7.00
N VAL A 92 6.41 -15.23 -6.36
CA VAL A 92 6.61 -15.14 -4.91
C VAL A 92 7.03 -13.72 -4.53
N PRO A 93 6.40 -13.08 -3.52
CA PRO A 93 6.85 -11.78 -3.03
C PRO A 93 8.29 -11.84 -2.54
N ARG A 94 9.04 -10.74 -2.69
CA ARG A 94 10.42 -10.61 -2.19
C ARG A 94 10.64 -9.27 -1.50
N ALA A 95 11.56 -9.24 -0.55
CA ALA A 95 12.07 -7.99 0.02
C ALA A 95 12.99 -7.29 -0.99
N PHE A 96 13.13 -5.97 -0.87
CA PHE A 96 13.95 -5.16 -1.77
C PHE A 96 15.09 -4.43 -1.06
N GLY A 97 15.05 -4.31 0.26
CA GLY A 97 16.04 -3.57 1.03
C GLY A 97 16.03 -2.07 0.75
N THR A 98 17.06 -1.39 1.26
CA THR A 98 17.02 0.06 1.45
C THR A 98 17.59 0.89 0.30
N GLN A 99 18.14 0.24 -0.73
CA GLN A 99 18.92 0.91 -1.78
C GLN A 99 18.13 1.21 -3.06
N VAL A 100 16.87 0.78 -3.13
CA VAL A 100 16.00 1.00 -4.30
C VAL A 100 14.74 1.79 -3.92
N ALA A 101 14.27 2.63 -4.84
CA ALA A 101 12.96 3.23 -4.71
C ALA A 101 11.88 2.15 -4.74
N THR A 102 10.89 2.33 -3.88
CA THR A 102 9.74 1.43 -3.79
C THR A 102 8.47 2.24 -3.74
N ILE A 103 7.41 1.70 -4.34
CA ILE A 103 6.08 2.29 -4.28
C ILE A 103 5.08 1.23 -3.80
N GLY A 104 4.39 1.58 -2.72
CA GLY A 104 3.21 0.90 -2.22
C GLY A 104 2.03 1.09 -3.14
N LEU A 105 1.50 0.01 -3.70
CA LEU A 105 0.43 0.00 -4.68
C LEU A 105 -0.78 -0.73 -4.12
N GLY A 106 -1.25 -0.27 -2.96
CA GLY A 106 -2.35 -0.89 -2.23
C GLY A 106 -3.63 -0.96 -3.06
N ASP A 107 -4.26 -2.13 -3.02
CA ASP A 107 -5.43 -2.44 -3.83
C ASP A 107 -6.54 -3.01 -2.95
N ARG A 108 -7.55 -2.17 -2.71
CA ARG A 108 -8.74 -2.52 -1.91
C ARG A 108 -9.69 -3.45 -2.64
N LEU A 109 -9.54 -3.63 -3.95
CA LEU A 109 -10.46 -4.34 -4.82
C LEU A 109 -9.90 -5.69 -5.32
N GLY A 110 -8.58 -5.86 -5.33
CA GLY A 110 -7.90 -7.06 -5.82
C GLY A 110 -7.82 -7.16 -7.36
N ILE A 111 -8.04 -6.04 -8.07
CA ILE A 111 -8.10 -5.99 -9.55
C ILE A 111 -7.24 -4.87 -10.17
N ALA A 112 -6.51 -4.09 -9.37
CA ALA A 112 -5.70 -2.95 -9.84
C ALA A 112 -4.27 -3.36 -10.26
N SER A 113 -3.75 -4.44 -9.70
CA SER A 113 -2.35 -4.85 -9.87
C SER A 113 -1.88 -4.99 -11.33
N PRO A 114 -2.69 -5.43 -12.33
CA PRO A 114 -2.27 -5.42 -13.73
C PRO A 114 -1.94 -4.01 -14.26
N GLY A 115 -2.79 -3.02 -13.95
CA GLY A 115 -2.55 -1.62 -14.30
C GLY A 115 -1.34 -1.04 -13.56
N HIS A 116 -1.18 -1.40 -12.29
CA HIS A 116 0.01 -1.06 -11.50
C HIS A 116 1.31 -1.57 -12.12
N ILE A 117 1.35 -2.85 -12.53
CA ILE A 117 2.50 -3.47 -13.20
C ILE A 117 2.81 -2.74 -14.50
N LYS A 118 1.81 -2.51 -15.36
CA LYS A 118 1.97 -1.75 -16.61
C LYS A 118 2.53 -0.35 -16.37
N THR A 119 2.28 0.22 -15.19
CA THR A 119 2.78 1.54 -14.81
C THR A 119 4.24 1.53 -14.39
N VAL A 120 4.70 0.49 -13.67
CA VAL A 120 6.07 0.41 -13.13
C VAL A 120 7.05 -0.31 -14.03
N ALA A 121 6.57 -1.14 -14.95
CA ALA A 121 7.41 -1.90 -15.88
C ALA A 121 8.36 -0.97 -16.64
N GLY A 122 9.65 -1.31 -16.63
CA GLY A 122 10.70 -0.51 -17.28
C GLY A 122 11.14 0.76 -16.54
N LYS A 123 10.63 1.02 -15.32
CA LYS A 123 11.04 2.18 -14.50
C LYS A 123 11.95 1.79 -13.35
N ASP A 124 12.71 2.75 -12.83
CA ASP A 124 13.62 2.58 -11.69
C ASP A 124 12.88 2.69 -10.34
N VAL A 125 11.84 1.89 -10.18
CA VAL A 125 11.05 1.76 -8.95
C VAL A 125 10.53 0.34 -8.83
N ARG A 126 10.55 -0.22 -7.62
CA ARG A 126 10.05 -1.57 -7.34
C ARG A 126 8.64 -1.53 -6.73
N PRO A 127 7.70 -2.34 -7.22
CA PRO A 127 6.33 -2.31 -6.71
C PRO A 127 6.17 -3.18 -5.46
N ILE A 128 5.51 -2.64 -4.45
CA ILE A 128 4.89 -3.42 -3.38
C ILE A 128 3.42 -3.58 -3.77
N LEU A 129 3.11 -4.65 -4.50
CA LEU A 129 1.79 -4.87 -5.12
C LEU A 129 0.74 -5.34 -4.10
N ALA A 130 1.15 -6.19 -3.15
CA ALA A 130 0.28 -6.70 -2.11
C ALA A 130 0.42 -5.81 -0.88
N GLN A 131 -0.41 -4.79 -0.74
CA GLN A 131 -0.39 -3.90 0.42
C GLN A 131 -1.81 -3.58 0.88
N GLN A 132 -2.14 -3.92 2.13
CA GLN A 132 -3.33 -3.43 2.82
C GLN A 132 -3.10 -3.41 4.33
N SER A 133 -3.77 -2.48 4.99
CA SER A 133 -3.85 -2.44 6.46
C SER A 133 -4.92 -3.39 7.00
N ILE A 134 -4.81 -3.78 8.28
CA ILE A 134 -5.84 -4.56 9.00
C ILE A 134 -7.22 -3.87 8.95
N ARG A 135 -7.22 -2.53 9.07
CA ARG A 135 -8.41 -1.69 8.91
C ARG A 135 -9.05 -1.90 7.53
N GLU A 136 -8.27 -1.91 6.46
CA GLU A 136 -8.81 -2.04 5.10
C GLU A 136 -9.32 -3.44 4.79
N ILE A 137 -8.65 -4.51 5.20
CA ILE A 137 -9.15 -5.87 4.99
C ILE A 137 -10.45 -6.11 5.78
N THR A 138 -10.55 -5.52 6.99
CA THR A 138 -11.79 -5.54 7.80
C THR A 138 -12.92 -4.77 7.10
N LEU A 139 -12.66 -3.53 6.66
CA LEU A 139 -13.65 -2.68 6.00
C LEU A 139 -14.03 -3.14 4.59
N THR A 140 -13.23 -4.01 3.95
CA THR A 140 -13.58 -4.61 2.65
C THR A 140 -14.11 -6.04 2.76
N ASN A 141 -14.14 -6.62 3.97
CA ASN A 141 -14.45 -8.03 4.20
C ASN A 141 -13.58 -8.96 3.32
N ARG A 142 -12.28 -8.69 3.31
CA ARG A 142 -11.23 -9.46 2.63
C ARG A 142 -10.26 -10.04 3.66
N ASP A 143 -9.39 -10.93 3.22
CA ASP A 143 -8.24 -11.37 4.00
C ASP A 143 -6.91 -11.13 3.26
N TYR A 144 -5.79 -11.42 3.93
CA TYR A 144 -4.47 -11.26 3.33
C TYR A 144 -4.15 -12.27 2.21
N ASN A 145 -4.82 -13.41 2.13
CA ASN A 145 -4.73 -14.27 0.96
C ASN A 145 -5.36 -13.60 -0.26
N ASP A 146 -6.47 -12.87 -0.12
CA ASP A 146 -7.07 -12.11 -1.21
C ASP A 146 -6.11 -11.03 -1.74
N VAL A 147 -5.37 -10.38 -0.83
CA VAL A 147 -4.35 -9.37 -1.19
C VAL A 147 -3.21 -10.01 -1.99
N LEU A 148 -2.68 -11.14 -1.49
CA LEU A 148 -1.63 -11.89 -2.18
C LEU A 148 -2.12 -12.45 -3.52
N ASN A 149 -3.35 -12.98 -3.59
CA ASN A 149 -3.95 -13.51 -4.82
C ASN A 149 -4.01 -12.42 -5.90
N GLY A 150 -4.49 -11.22 -5.58
CA GLY A 150 -4.55 -10.10 -6.52
C GLY A 150 -3.19 -9.76 -7.13
N ALA A 151 -2.16 -9.63 -6.28
CA ALA A 151 -0.80 -9.34 -6.74
C ALA A 151 -0.17 -10.49 -7.55
N VAL A 152 -0.28 -11.73 -7.06
CA VAL A 152 0.35 -12.91 -7.67
C VAL A 152 -0.25 -13.22 -9.03
N PHE A 153 -1.58 -13.20 -9.15
CA PHE A 153 -2.22 -13.43 -10.43
C PHE A 153 -1.95 -12.30 -11.41
N ALA A 154 -1.76 -11.06 -10.95
CA ALA A 154 -1.39 -9.95 -11.81
C ALA A 154 0.05 -10.06 -12.35
N VAL A 155 1.03 -10.43 -11.52
CA VAL A 155 2.41 -10.65 -12.02
C VAL A 155 2.49 -11.82 -12.98
N PHE A 156 1.68 -12.86 -12.76
CA PHE A 156 1.52 -13.94 -13.71
C PHE A 156 0.84 -13.45 -15.01
N GLN A 157 -0.27 -12.71 -14.92
CA GLN A 157 -1.01 -12.17 -16.06
C GLN A 157 -0.13 -11.32 -16.99
N GLU A 158 0.64 -10.42 -16.40
CA GLU A 158 1.46 -9.44 -17.12
C GLU A 158 2.87 -9.94 -17.41
N GLY A 159 3.20 -11.18 -17.02
CA GLY A 159 4.54 -11.74 -17.22
C GLY A 159 5.65 -10.93 -16.54
N TYR A 160 5.35 -10.27 -15.42
CA TYR A 160 6.27 -9.36 -14.74
C TYR A 160 7.25 -10.12 -13.85
N LYS A 161 8.52 -10.19 -14.29
CA LYS A 161 9.55 -11.04 -13.66
C LYS A 161 10.55 -10.29 -12.78
N ASP A 162 10.49 -8.96 -12.75
CA ASP A 162 11.43 -8.12 -11.99
C ASP A 162 11.22 -8.18 -10.46
N GLY A 163 10.08 -8.76 -10.03
CA GLY A 163 9.76 -8.99 -8.62
C GLY A 163 8.86 -7.92 -8.03
N PHE A 164 8.11 -8.31 -7.01
CA PHE A 164 7.22 -7.44 -6.24
C PHE A 164 7.32 -7.75 -4.75
N GLY A 165 6.91 -6.80 -3.91
CA GLY A 165 6.83 -6.97 -2.47
C GLY A 165 5.39 -7.16 -1.97
N ALA A 166 5.27 -7.70 -0.77
CA ALA A 166 4.02 -7.81 -0.03
C ALA A 166 4.18 -7.18 1.36
N ASP A 167 3.42 -6.14 1.65
CA ASP A 167 3.46 -5.34 2.87
C ASP A 167 2.22 -5.55 3.75
N GLY A 168 2.46 -6.06 4.97
CA GLY A 168 1.49 -6.05 6.04
C GLY A 168 1.49 -4.67 6.66
N ASP A 169 0.57 -3.82 6.20
CA ASP A 169 0.56 -2.39 6.50
C ASP A 169 -0.10 -2.09 7.85
N HIS A 170 0.38 -1.06 8.56
CA HIS A 170 -0.15 -0.60 9.85
C HIS A 170 -0.42 -1.72 10.88
N LEU A 171 0.50 -2.67 11.06
CA LEU A 171 0.35 -3.73 12.06
C LEU A 171 0.66 -3.20 13.46
N LYS A 172 -0.20 -3.52 14.43
CA LYS A 172 -0.07 -3.08 15.83
C LYS A 172 0.01 -4.23 16.82
N VAL A 173 -0.72 -5.30 16.56
CA VAL A 173 -0.81 -6.46 17.44
C VAL A 173 0.07 -7.60 16.94
N GLU A 174 0.71 -8.30 17.88
CA GLU A 174 1.63 -9.40 17.59
C GLU A 174 1.00 -10.53 16.78
N ALA A 175 -0.30 -10.79 16.98
CA ALA A 175 -1.02 -11.80 16.23
C ALA A 175 -1.07 -11.49 14.72
N ASP A 176 -1.27 -10.22 14.35
CA ASP A 176 -1.32 -9.80 12.96
C ASP A 176 0.08 -9.80 12.33
N ILE A 177 1.11 -9.42 13.09
CA ILE A 177 2.52 -9.53 12.65
C ILE A 177 2.85 -10.99 12.35
N LYS A 178 2.52 -11.90 13.28
CA LYS A 178 2.75 -13.33 13.08
C LYS A 178 1.98 -13.86 11.87
N MET A 179 0.71 -13.49 11.73
CA MET A 179 -0.11 -13.89 10.58
C MET A 179 0.50 -13.43 9.26
N SER A 180 0.89 -12.17 9.13
CA SER A 180 1.53 -11.63 7.92
C SER A 180 2.82 -12.38 7.60
N LEU A 181 3.66 -12.65 8.60
CA LEU A 181 4.90 -13.41 8.41
C LEU A 181 4.65 -14.86 7.99
N ASP A 182 3.67 -15.54 8.60
CA ASP A 182 3.26 -16.90 8.27
C ASP A 182 2.72 -17.01 6.83
N LEU A 183 2.02 -15.98 6.35
CA LEU A 183 1.50 -15.90 4.98
C LEU A 183 2.56 -15.55 3.93
N GLY A 184 3.78 -15.20 4.36
CA GLY A 184 4.90 -14.90 3.47
C GLY A 184 5.01 -13.43 3.05
N PHE A 185 4.42 -12.49 3.81
CA PHE A 185 4.67 -11.06 3.59
C PHE A 185 6.16 -10.75 3.75
N THR A 186 6.68 -9.90 2.88
CA THR A 186 8.11 -9.56 2.77
C THR A 186 8.44 -8.16 3.23
N MET A 187 7.42 -7.39 3.59
CA MET A 187 7.51 -6.12 4.28
C MET A 187 6.52 -6.12 5.45
N ILE A 188 6.96 -5.60 6.59
CA ILE A 188 6.14 -5.45 7.80
C ILE A 188 6.24 -4.00 8.24
N THR A 189 5.10 -3.31 8.23
CA THR A 189 4.99 -1.96 8.77
C THR A 189 4.45 -2.02 10.18
N LEU A 190 5.32 -1.76 11.16
CA LEU A 190 4.96 -1.67 12.56
C LEU A 190 4.47 -0.25 12.88
N ASP A 191 3.18 -0.12 13.12
CA ASP A 191 2.57 1.11 13.59
C ASP A 191 2.75 1.24 15.11
N CYS A 192 3.53 2.23 15.51
CA CYS A 192 3.85 2.50 16.90
C CYS A 192 3.05 3.65 17.51
N SER A 193 2.05 4.21 16.81
CA SER A 193 1.26 5.37 17.25
C SER A 193 0.64 5.20 18.63
N GLU A 194 0.19 3.99 18.99
CA GLU A 194 -0.41 3.68 20.29
C GLU A 194 0.61 3.59 21.45
N LYS A 195 1.91 3.53 21.13
CA LYS A 195 3.00 3.55 22.12
C LYS A 195 3.60 4.95 22.30
N ILE A 196 3.12 5.93 21.52
CA ILE A 196 3.54 7.32 21.60
C ILE A 196 2.65 8.07 22.57
N ASP A 197 3.26 8.65 23.62
CA ASP A 197 2.52 9.39 24.65
C ASP A 197 2.33 10.86 24.26
N ASN A 198 1.27 11.11 23.49
CA ASN A 198 0.91 12.46 23.03
C ASN A 198 0.46 13.40 24.17
N SER A 199 0.18 12.89 25.37
CA SER A 199 -0.22 13.72 26.51
C SER A 199 0.93 14.57 27.05
N VAL A 200 2.17 14.16 26.78
CA VAL A 200 3.39 14.82 27.26
C VAL A 200 3.51 16.24 26.69
N GLU A 201 3.03 16.48 25.48
CA GLU A 201 3.10 17.79 24.83
C GLU A 201 2.10 18.80 25.42
N GLN A 202 1.08 18.32 26.12
CA GLN A 202 0.00 19.14 26.68
C GLN A 202 0.26 19.56 28.14
N ILE A 203 1.33 19.05 28.76
CA ILE A 203 1.68 19.33 30.16
C ILE A 203 2.87 20.31 30.25
N SER A 204 2.98 21.01 31.37
CA SER A 204 4.03 22.00 31.60
C SER A 204 5.42 21.38 31.72
N ALA A 205 6.47 22.18 31.52
CA ALA A 205 7.86 21.71 31.69
C ALA A 205 8.14 21.10 33.07
N SER A 206 7.56 21.66 34.13
CA SER A 206 7.68 21.13 35.50
C SER A 206 7.00 19.77 35.66
N GLU A 207 5.81 19.60 35.06
CA GLU A 207 5.10 18.31 35.05
C GLU A 207 5.84 17.26 34.23
N ARG A 208 6.42 17.65 33.08
CA ARG A 208 7.28 16.76 32.27
C ARG A 208 8.51 16.31 33.06
N GLU A 209 9.19 17.23 33.73
CA GLU A 209 10.33 16.89 34.57
C GLU A 209 9.92 15.94 35.72
N ALA A 210 8.80 16.21 36.38
CA ALA A 210 8.27 15.32 37.42
C ALA A 210 7.97 13.92 36.87
N LYS A 211 7.31 13.83 35.71
CA LYS A 211 6.99 12.56 35.03
C LYS A 211 8.27 11.82 34.59
N TYR A 212 9.25 12.54 34.05
CA TYR A 212 10.54 11.98 33.67
C TYR A 212 11.28 11.41 34.88
N ASN A 213 11.26 12.11 36.02
CA ASN A 213 11.91 11.65 37.26
C ASN A 213 11.29 10.38 37.86
N LEU A 214 10.07 10.00 37.44
CA LEU A 214 9.46 8.71 37.80
C LEU A 214 10.00 7.54 36.97
N LEU A 215 10.70 7.79 35.86
CA LEU A 215 11.36 6.75 35.09
C LEU A 215 12.49 6.10 35.91
N PRO A 216 12.78 4.79 35.70
CA PRO A 216 13.88 4.12 36.35
C PRO A 216 15.21 4.87 36.17
N GLU A 217 16.04 4.89 37.22
CA GLU A 217 17.35 5.57 37.18
C GLU A 217 18.21 5.09 36.01
N ALA A 218 18.24 3.79 35.75
CA ALA A 218 18.97 3.22 34.63
C ALA A 218 18.52 3.78 33.27
N THR A 219 17.21 3.95 33.06
CA THR A 219 16.64 4.55 31.84
C THR A 219 17.06 6.01 31.72
N ARG A 220 16.94 6.79 32.79
CA ARG A 220 17.35 8.21 32.78
C ARG A 220 18.85 8.34 32.50
N SER A 221 19.69 7.61 33.22
CA SER A 221 21.14 7.63 33.03
C SER A 221 21.57 7.21 31.62
N HIS A 222 20.89 6.23 31.02
CA HIS A 222 21.14 5.82 29.63
C HIS A 222 20.94 6.99 28.65
N TYR A 223 19.78 7.65 28.68
CA TYR A 223 19.51 8.77 27.78
C TYR A 223 20.35 10.01 28.12
N GLU A 224 20.47 10.37 29.39
CA GLU A 224 21.23 11.55 29.81
C GLU A 224 22.70 11.42 29.42
N SER A 225 23.35 10.29 29.70
CA SER A 225 24.78 10.10 29.38
C SER A 225 25.08 10.12 27.88
N ARG A 226 24.09 9.74 27.07
CA ARG A 226 24.26 9.52 25.63
C ARG A 226 23.85 10.74 24.78
N TYR A 227 22.94 11.57 25.28
CA TYR A 227 22.36 12.68 24.53
C TYR A 227 22.47 14.04 25.23
N LEU A 228 22.35 14.13 26.56
CA LEU A 228 22.24 15.41 27.26
C LEU A 228 23.48 16.28 27.06
N ASN A 229 23.27 17.52 26.61
CA ASN A 229 24.31 18.50 26.28
C ASN A 229 25.32 17.98 25.23
N GLN A 230 24.94 16.96 24.46
CA GLN A 230 25.69 16.49 23.31
C GLN A 230 25.16 17.16 22.04
N GLN A 231 26.06 17.30 21.07
CA GLN A 231 25.76 17.80 19.74
C GLN A 231 26.15 16.72 18.72
N PHE A 232 25.28 16.50 17.75
CA PHE A 232 25.46 15.52 16.68
C PHE A 232 25.37 16.22 15.33
N GLU A 233 26.37 16.00 14.49
CA GLU A 233 26.36 16.45 13.11
C GLU A 233 25.71 15.37 12.25
N VAL A 234 24.62 15.73 11.57
CA VAL A 234 23.81 14.83 10.74
C VAL A 234 23.29 15.63 9.56
N ALA A 235 23.38 15.11 8.34
CA ALA A 235 22.83 15.79 7.17
C ALA A 235 23.35 17.22 6.94
N GLY A 236 24.55 17.56 7.44
CA GLY A 236 25.06 18.95 7.42
C GLY A 236 24.32 19.91 8.37
N ASN A 237 23.54 19.37 9.31
CA ASN A 237 22.84 20.07 10.38
C ASN A 237 23.37 19.61 11.74
N SER A 238 23.17 20.45 12.74
CA SER A 238 23.52 20.17 14.13
C SER A 238 22.26 19.86 14.93
N ILE A 239 22.20 18.67 15.51
CA ILE A 239 21.15 18.20 16.41
C ILE A 239 21.71 18.20 17.83
N ALA A 240 21.11 18.97 18.72
CA ALA A 240 21.53 19.08 20.12
C ALA A 240 20.38 18.82 21.07
N PHE A 241 20.68 18.20 22.21
CA PHE A 241 19.68 17.86 23.21
C PHE A 241 19.96 18.64 24.49
N ASN A 242 19.08 19.59 24.81
CA ASN A 242 19.01 20.15 26.15
C ASN A 242 18.15 19.24 27.06
N LYS A 243 18.12 19.56 28.36
CA LYS A 243 17.38 18.77 29.35
C LYS A 243 15.89 18.67 29.01
N GLU A 244 15.24 19.78 28.68
CA GLU A 244 13.79 19.84 28.44
C GLU A 244 13.38 19.00 27.22
N ASN A 245 14.07 19.19 26.10
CA ASN A 245 13.81 18.47 24.85
C ASN A 245 14.10 16.97 25.00
N LEU A 246 15.22 16.59 25.65
CA LEU A 246 15.53 15.19 25.87
C LEU A 246 14.46 14.49 26.72
N GLN A 247 14.02 15.13 27.80
CA GLN A 247 12.98 14.57 28.68
C GLN A 247 11.66 14.39 27.94
N GLU A 248 11.27 15.38 27.13
CA GLU A 248 10.10 15.31 26.27
C GLU A 248 10.19 14.13 25.29
N ILE A 249 11.24 14.03 24.48
CA ILE A 249 11.40 12.97 23.48
C ILE A 249 11.40 11.59 24.15
N VAL A 250 12.10 11.42 25.28
CA VAL A 250 12.15 10.14 25.99
C VAL A 250 10.77 9.74 26.53
N LEU A 251 10.01 10.69 27.08
CA LEU A 251 8.66 10.43 27.56
C LEU A 251 7.69 10.10 26.42
N VAL A 252 7.82 10.78 25.27
CA VAL A 252 6.94 10.58 24.11
C VAL A 252 7.25 9.25 23.40
N TYR A 253 8.53 8.93 23.17
CA TYR A 253 8.94 7.85 22.26
C TYR A 253 9.63 6.65 22.93
N GLY A 254 10.03 6.74 24.21
CA GLY A 254 10.80 5.67 24.86
C GLY A 254 10.12 4.30 24.82
N ALA A 255 8.83 4.26 25.16
CA ALA A 255 8.03 3.02 25.10
C ALA A 255 7.83 2.50 23.66
N ALA A 256 7.77 3.40 22.67
CA ALA A 256 7.67 3.03 21.26
C ALA A 256 8.98 2.38 20.77
N ILE A 257 10.13 2.91 21.16
CA ILE A 257 11.46 2.34 20.84
C ILE A 257 11.61 0.94 21.43
N ASP A 258 11.22 0.75 22.69
CA ASP A 258 11.26 -0.57 23.34
C ASP A 258 10.35 -1.58 22.61
N PHE A 259 9.17 -1.13 22.14
CA PHE A 259 8.25 -1.96 21.38
C PHE A 259 8.81 -2.34 19.99
N MET A 260 9.44 -1.39 19.28
CA MET A 260 10.11 -1.64 17.99
C MET A 260 11.21 -2.71 18.13
N GLU A 261 12.04 -2.61 19.16
CA GLU A 261 13.08 -3.61 19.46
C GLU A 261 12.47 -4.97 19.78
N HIS A 262 11.46 -5.02 20.65
CA HIS A 262 10.76 -6.25 21.03
C HIS A 262 10.22 -6.99 19.81
N ILE A 263 9.51 -6.29 18.92
CA ILE A 263 8.96 -6.88 17.69
C ILE A 263 10.07 -7.38 16.77
N PHE A 264 11.11 -6.58 16.55
CA PHE A 264 12.23 -6.97 15.69
C PHE A 264 12.92 -8.24 16.22
N VAL A 265 13.26 -8.27 17.51
CA VAL A 265 13.95 -9.41 18.12
C VAL A 265 13.09 -10.66 18.14
N THR A 266 11.78 -10.51 18.43
CA THR A 266 10.86 -11.63 18.59
C THR A 266 10.45 -12.25 17.25
N TYR A 267 10.19 -11.43 16.23
CA TYR A 267 9.53 -11.89 14.99
C TYR A 267 10.40 -11.79 13.74
N ILE A 268 11.34 -10.85 13.66
CA ILE A 268 12.02 -10.50 12.41
C ILE A 268 13.45 -11.07 12.37
N LYS A 269 14.24 -10.80 13.42
CA LYS A 269 15.69 -11.06 13.47
C LYS A 269 16.10 -12.48 13.09
N ASN A 270 15.32 -13.47 13.49
CA ASN A 270 15.63 -14.90 13.31
C ASN A 270 14.63 -15.62 12.38
N LEU A 271 13.91 -14.90 11.53
CA LEU A 271 12.85 -15.48 10.68
C LEU A 271 13.39 -16.45 9.60
N GLY A 272 14.68 -16.36 9.26
CA GLY A 272 15.32 -17.25 8.28
C GLY A 272 15.04 -16.87 6.81
N ARG A 273 14.47 -15.69 6.58
CA ARG A 273 14.26 -15.07 5.25
C ARG A 273 14.31 -13.56 5.38
N ASP A 274 14.56 -12.88 4.26
CA ASP A 274 14.60 -11.42 4.22
C ASP A 274 13.19 -10.82 4.42
N VAL A 275 13.11 -9.78 5.25
CA VAL A 275 11.92 -8.97 5.49
C VAL A 275 12.33 -7.51 5.63
N ASP A 276 11.64 -6.66 4.88
CA ASP A 276 11.73 -5.21 4.98
C ASP A 276 10.93 -4.74 6.21
N PHE A 277 11.62 -4.39 7.30
CA PHE A 277 10.99 -3.93 8.54
C PHE A 277 10.85 -2.40 8.57
N GLU A 278 9.64 -1.91 8.35
CA GLU A 278 9.30 -0.50 8.41
C GLU A 278 8.75 -0.11 9.78
N ILE A 279 9.16 1.06 10.26
CA ILE A 279 8.65 1.67 11.47
C ILE A 279 7.78 2.86 11.10
N SER A 280 6.54 2.86 11.55
CA SER A 280 5.56 3.91 11.30
C SER A 280 5.19 4.65 12.59
N ILE A 281 5.32 5.97 12.55
CA ILE A 281 4.96 6.92 13.61
C ILE A 281 4.24 8.15 13.00
N ASP A 282 3.60 7.97 11.84
CA ASP A 282 2.93 9.02 11.08
C ASP A 282 1.52 9.36 11.60
N GLU A 283 0.84 8.40 12.24
CA GLU A 283 -0.50 8.56 12.84
C GLU A 283 -0.44 9.17 14.26
N THR A 284 0.41 10.19 14.47
CA THR A 284 0.43 11.01 15.69
C THR A 284 -0.29 12.36 15.45
N PRO A 285 -0.72 13.09 16.49
CA PRO A 285 -1.23 14.47 16.32
C PRO A 285 -0.13 15.45 15.95
N SER A 286 1.08 15.27 16.46
CA SER A 286 2.17 16.25 16.35
C SER A 286 3.30 15.77 15.45
N PRO A 287 3.84 16.66 14.58
CA PRO A 287 4.95 16.32 13.69
C PRO A 287 6.15 15.72 14.43
N THR A 288 6.80 14.75 13.81
CA THR A 288 8.01 14.14 14.33
C THR A 288 9.17 15.12 14.19
N ALA A 289 9.56 15.77 15.29
CA ALA A 289 10.72 16.66 15.30
C ALA A 289 12.00 15.92 14.82
N PRO A 290 12.92 16.59 14.10
CA PRO A 290 14.18 15.99 13.65
C PRO A 290 15.02 15.37 14.78
N GLU A 291 15.03 15.99 15.97
CA GLU A 291 15.70 15.49 17.18
C GLU A 291 15.09 14.16 17.63
N ALA A 292 13.76 14.04 17.58
CA ALA A 292 13.05 12.80 17.92
C ALA A 292 13.38 11.69 16.92
N HIS A 293 13.32 11.99 15.62
CA HIS A 293 13.71 11.05 14.57
C HIS A 293 15.15 10.56 14.77
N PHE A 294 16.11 11.46 15.00
CA PHE A 294 17.49 11.09 15.27
C PHE A 294 17.64 10.17 16.48
N LEU A 295 17.01 10.52 17.61
CA LEU A 295 17.10 9.72 18.83
C LEU A 295 16.51 8.33 18.63
N ILE A 296 15.33 8.22 17.99
CA ILE A 296 14.70 6.92 17.67
C ILE A 296 15.64 6.07 16.81
N ALA A 297 16.13 6.62 15.69
CA ALA A 297 17.02 5.90 14.79
C ALA A 297 18.31 5.45 15.49
N LYS A 298 18.94 6.34 16.26
CA LYS A 298 20.19 6.05 16.98
C LYS A 298 20.00 4.97 18.04
N GLU A 299 18.90 5.00 18.78
CA GLU A 299 18.57 3.97 19.76
C GLU A 299 18.38 2.61 19.10
N LEU A 300 17.56 2.53 18.05
CA LEU A 300 17.28 1.29 17.32
C LEU A 300 18.55 0.64 16.77
N TYR A 301 19.41 1.44 16.12
CA TYR A 301 20.67 0.93 15.58
C TYR A 301 21.64 0.48 16.68
N SER A 302 21.68 1.20 17.81
CA SER A 302 22.51 0.79 18.95
C SER A 302 22.06 -0.52 19.61
N ARG A 303 20.77 -0.84 19.47
CA ARG A 303 20.13 -2.10 19.93
C ARG A 303 20.21 -3.21 18.86
N GLY A 304 20.79 -2.93 17.70
CA GLY A 304 20.95 -3.89 16.61
C GLY A 304 19.67 -4.16 15.81
N VAL A 305 18.70 -3.25 15.85
CA VAL A 305 17.50 -3.29 14.99
C VAL A 305 17.88 -2.83 13.59
N THR A 306 17.55 -3.63 12.58
CA THR A 306 17.73 -3.25 11.17
C THR A 306 16.44 -2.68 10.63
N VAL A 307 16.49 -1.41 10.21
CA VAL A 307 15.32 -0.67 9.71
C VAL A 307 15.38 -0.60 8.19
N TYR A 308 14.28 -0.96 7.53
CA TYR A 308 14.12 -0.79 6.09
C TYR A 308 13.72 0.65 5.75
N SER A 309 12.71 1.17 6.45
CA SER A 309 12.24 2.54 6.32
C SER A 309 11.63 3.07 7.62
N MET A 310 11.59 4.40 7.72
CA MET A 310 10.92 5.13 8.79
C MET A 310 9.86 6.03 8.16
N ALA A 311 8.61 5.94 8.65
CA ALA A 311 7.51 6.83 8.28
C ALA A 311 7.26 7.83 9.42
N PRO A 312 7.91 9.01 9.42
CA PRO A 312 7.62 10.07 10.37
C PRO A 312 6.30 10.76 10.04
N ARG A 313 5.74 11.48 11.03
CA ARG A 313 4.73 12.50 10.76
C ARG A 313 5.41 13.79 10.32
N PHE A 314 5.32 14.13 9.05
CA PHE A 314 5.84 15.40 8.54
C PHE A 314 5.01 16.59 9.03
N ILE A 315 5.61 17.78 9.06
CA ILE A 315 4.90 19.05 9.23
C ILE A 315 3.81 19.22 8.15
N GLY A 316 2.76 19.97 8.50
CA GLY A 316 1.56 20.12 7.69
C GLY A 316 0.68 18.88 7.78
N GLU A 317 -0.14 18.65 6.75
CA GLU A 317 -1.11 17.55 6.75
C GLU A 317 -1.07 16.73 5.47
N PHE A 318 -1.06 15.41 5.66
CA PHE A 318 -1.10 14.42 4.60
C PHE A 318 -2.46 13.70 4.60
N GLN A 319 -3.53 14.45 4.35
CA GLN A 319 -4.88 13.88 4.34
C GLN A 319 -5.11 12.97 3.13
N LYS A 320 -6.05 12.03 3.25
CA LYS A 320 -6.35 11.07 2.20
C LYS A 320 -6.98 11.74 0.97
N GLY A 321 -6.58 11.32 -0.23
CA GLY A 321 -7.20 11.71 -1.50
C GLY A 321 -6.90 13.12 -2.04
N ILE A 322 -6.13 13.95 -1.33
CA ILE A 322 -5.86 15.36 -1.70
C ILE A 322 -4.36 15.68 -1.65
N ASP A 323 -3.97 16.85 -2.15
CA ASP A 323 -2.59 17.34 -2.07
C ASP A 323 -2.22 17.77 -0.64
N TYR A 324 -0.94 18.05 -0.43
CA TYR A 324 -0.39 18.53 0.85
C TYR A 324 -1.04 19.85 1.30
N ILE A 325 -1.32 19.96 2.60
CA ILE A 325 -1.80 21.19 3.23
C ILE A 325 -0.73 21.68 4.21
N GLY A 326 -0.19 22.87 3.98
CA GLY A 326 0.76 23.51 4.89
C GLY A 326 1.77 24.42 4.19
N ASP A 327 2.77 24.86 4.94
CA ASP A 327 3.90 25.62 4.40
C ASP A 327 4.89 24.66 3.71
N ILE A 328 4.96 24.72 2.38
CA ILE A 328 5.87 23.88 1.58
C ILE A 328 7.34 24.24 1.84
N VAL A 329 7.65 25.51 2.13
CA VAL A 329 9.03 25.95 2.43
C VAL A 329 9.47 25.36 3.76
N GLN A 330 8.58 25.31 4.74
CA GLN A 330 8.86 24.64 6.02
C GLN A 330 8.99 23.13 5.85
N PHE A 331 8.09 22.50 5.07
CA PHE A 331 8.19 21.09 4.71
C PHE A 331 9.54 20.76 4.05
N GLU A 332 10.00 21.58 3.10
CA GLU A 332 11.28 21.36 2.42
C GLU A 332 12.45 21.39 3.41
N LYS A 333 12.47 22.35 4.34
CA LYS A 333 13.53 22.46 5.36
C LYS A 333 13.61 21.21 6.23
N GLU A 334 12.48 20.72 6.73
CA GLU A 334 12.44 19.51 7.56
C GLU A 334 12.76 18.25 6.75
N MET A 335 12.28 18.18 5.50
CA MET A 335 12.56 17.07 4.59
C MET A 335 14.05 16.90 4.33
N VAL A 336 14.83 17.99 4.22
CA VAL A 336 16.30 17.91 4.09
C VAL A 336 16.92 17.16 5.27
N ILE A 337 16.49 17.49 6.50
CA ILE A 337 17.04 16.89 7.72
C ILE A 337 16.62 15.43 7.83
N HIS A 338 15.33 15.12 7.64
CA HIS A 338 14.84 13.75 7.68
C HIS A 338 15.46 12.86 6.60
N ALA A 339 15.68 13.39 5.39
CA ALA A 339 16.29 12.62 4.32
C ALA A 339 17.76 12.32 4.61
N GLY A 340 18.49 13.31 5.15
CA GLY A 340 19.88 13.09 5.52
C GLY A 340 20.04 12.17 6.75
N LEU A 341 19.11 12.20 7.70
CA LEU A 341 19.03 11.19 8.77
C LEU A 341 18.91 9.78 8.18
N ALA A 342 17.96 9.59 7.26
CA ALA A 342 17.77 8.31 6.60
C ALA A 342 19.01 7.86 5.80
N ASP A 343 19.74 8.78 5.18
CA ASP A 343 21.02 8.49 4.52
C ASP A 343 22.12 8.08 5.51
N ASP A 344 22.28 8.81 6.62
CA ASP A 344 23.33 8.56 7.61
C ASP A 344 23.16 7.20 8.32
N PHE A 345 21.91 6.78 8.56
CA PHE A 345 21.60 5.46 9.14
C PHE A 345 21.41 4.35 8.08
N GLY A 346 21.14 4.69 6.82
CA GLY A 346 21.02 3.74 5.71
C GLY A 346 19.64 3.12 5.47
N TYR A 347 18.59 3.57 6.17
CA TYR A 347 17.18 3.23 5.89
C TYR A 347 16.52 4.25 4.95
N LYS A 348 15.31 4.00 4.45
CA LYS A 348 14.59 4.94 3.57
C LYS A 348 13.61 5.80 4.35
N LEU A 349 13.31 6.99 3.85
CA LEU A 349 12.07 7.65 4.25
C LEU A 349 10.88 6.98 3.60
N SER A 350 9.84 6.77 4.40
CA SER A 350 8.55 6.28 3.95
C SER A 350 7.50 7.38 4.04
N ILE A 351 6.77 7.59 2.94
CA ILE A 351 5.75 8.62 2.82
C ILE A 351 4.38 7.93 2.85
N HIS A 352 3.78 7.93 4.04
CA HIS A 352 2.41 7.47 4.25
C HIS A 352 1.40 8.50 3.76
N SER A 353 0.18 8.03 3.44
CA SER A 353 -0.84 8.84 2.75
C SER A 353 -0.28 9.55 1.51
N GLY A 354 0.68 8.89 0.84
CA GLY A 354 1.53 9.49 -0.16
C GLY A 354 0.84 9.73 -1.50
N SER A 355 -0.35 9.17 -1.73
CA SER A 355 -1.10 9.48 -2.96
C SER A 355 -1.55 10.94 -3.01
N ASP A 356 -1.57 11.48 -4.23
CA ASP A 356 -2.08 12.81 -4.59
C ASP A 356 -1.29 14.00 -4.03
N LYS A 357 -0.17 13.74 -3.34
CA LYS A 357 0.74 14.76 -2.77
C LYS A 357 1.67 15.40 -3.81
N PHE A 358 1.09 15.81 -4.94
CA PHE A 358 1.82 16.25 -6.12
C PHE A 358 2.76 17.43 -5.87
N SER A 359 2.37 18.36 -5.00
CA SER A 359 3.17 19.54 -4.66
C SER A 359 4.50 19.21 -3.98
N VAL A 360 4.57 18.11 -3.22
CA VAL A 360 5.76 17.73 -2.43
C VAL A 360 6.59 16.62 -3.06
N PHE A 361 6.10 15.91 -4.08
CA PHE A 361 6.87 14.84 -4.75
C PHE A 361 8.23 15.29 -5.32
N PRO A 362 8.37 16.46 -5.98
CA PRO A 362 9.68 16.90 -6.46
C PRO A 362 10.69 17.11 -5.32
N ILE A 363 10.22 17.61 -4.18
CA ILE A 363 11.03 17.80 -2.97
C ILE A 363 11.45 16.43 -2.42
N ILE A 364 10.49 15.51 -2.27
CA ILE A 364 10.75 14.15 -1.78
C ILE A 364 11.78 13.44 -2.67
N GLY A 365 11.55 13.40 -3.99
CA GLY A 365 12.44 12.75 -4.94
C GLY A 365 13.85 13.34 -4.92
N LYS A 366 13.96 14.68 -4.86
CA LYS A 366 15.23 15.40 -4.78
C LYS A 366 16.03 15.06 -3.52
N TYR A 367 15.45 15.24 -2.33
CA TYR A 367 16.21 15.12 -1.07
C TYR A 367 16.49 13.68 -0.66
N THR A 368 15.61 12.75 -1.02
CA THR A 368 15.89 11.31 -0.84
C THR A 368 16.82 10.74 -1.92
N LYS A 369 17.24 11.56 -2.90
CA LYS A 369 18.06 11.12 -4.05
C LYS A 369 17.44 9.94 -4.79
N GLY A 370 16.11 9.89 -4.84
CA GLY A 370 15.35 8.79 -5.42
C GLY A 370 15.40 7.48 -4.61
N ARG A 371 15.73 7.52 -3.31
CA ARG A 371 15.78 6.37 -2.40
C ARG A 371 14.68 6.50 -1.32
N PHE A 372 13.45 6.22 -1.72
CA PHE A 372 12.26 6.41 -0.90
C PHE A 372 11.34 5.18 -0.90
N HIS A 373 10.40 5.17 0.03
CA HIS A 373 9.16 4.41 -0.05
C HIS A 373 7.97 5.39 -0.09
N VAL A 374 7.03 5.22 -1.03
CA VAL A 374 5.80 6.03 -1.07
C VAL A 374 4.61 5.09 -1.08
N LYS A 375 3.67 5.25 -0.15
CA LYS A 375 2.47 4.40 -0.05
C LYS A 375 1.26 5.04 -0.71
N THR A 376 0.67 4.32 -1.65
CA THR A 376 -0.65 4.61 -2.22
C THR A 376 -1.60 3.46 -1.93
N ALA A 377 -2.90 3.74 -1.77
CA ALA A 377 -3.92 2.71 -1.65
C ALA A 377 -5.28 3.21 -2.14
N GLY A 378 -5.90 4.12 -1.38
CA GLY A 378 -7.26 4.58 -1.68
C GLY A 378 -7.39 5.39 -2.97
N THR A 379 -6.32 6.00 -3.51
CA THR A 379 -6.41 6.64 -4.84
C THR A 379 -6.67 5.63 -5.97
N ASN A 380 -6.22 4.38 -5.81
CA ASN A 380 -6.51 3.32 -6.79
C ASN A 380 -8.02 3.01 -6.81
N TRP A 381 -8.64 2.99 -5.62
CA TRP A 381 -10.10 2.95 -5.49
C TRP A 381 -10.79 4.17 -6.12
N LEU A 382 -10.25 5.39 -5.94
CA LEU A 382 -10.81 6.59 -6.57
C LEU A 382 -10.76 6.51 -8.11
N GLU A 383 -9.71 5.95 -8.69
CA GLU A 383 -9.62 5.76 -10.13
C GLU A 383 -10.59 4.68 -10.63
N ALA A 384 -10.90 3.66 -9.83
CA ALA A 384 -11.97 2.71 -10.13
C ALA A 384 -13.35 3.39 -10.13
N VAL A 385 -13.62 4.24 -9.12
CA VAL A 385 -14.86 5.03 -9.06
C VAL A 385 -14.93 6.04 -10.20
N ARG A 386 -13.82 6.64 -10.61
CA ARG A 386 -13.74 7.49 -11.80
C ARG A 386 -14.16 6.74 -13.06
N THR A 387 -13.70 5.50 -13.25
CA THR A 387 -14.13 4.66 -14.38
C THR A 387 -15.65 4.44 -14.34
N VAL A 388 -16.20 4.08 -13.18
CA VAL A 388 -17.65 3.90 -13.00
C VAL A 388 -18.43 5.19 -13.29
N ALA A 389 -17.94 6.35 -12.82
CA ALA A 389 -18.57 7.63 -13.11
C ALA A 389 -18.66 7.95 -14.62
N LYS A 390 -17.67 7.49 -15.42
CA LYS A 390 -17.63 7.70 -16.87
C LYS A 390 -18.57 6.77 -17.64
N VAL A 391 -18.66 5.50 -17.23
CA VAL A 391 -19.30 4.43 -18.02
C VAL A 391 -20.64 3.97 -17.46
N LYS A 392 -20.88 4.18 -16.17
CA LYS A 392 -22.07 3.74 -15.44
C LYS A 392 -22.56 4.84 -14.48
N PRO A 393 -23.03 5.98 -15.02
CA PRO A 393 -23.35 7.17 -14.22
C PRO A 393 -24.47 6.95 -13.20
N ASP A 394 -25.46 6.08 -13.48
CA ASP A 394 -26.52 5.76 -12.52
C ASP A 394 -25.94 5.12 -11.23
N LEU A 395 -25.01 4.19 -11.40
CA LEU A 395 -24.35 3.50 -10.29
C LEU A 395 -23.52 4.49 -9.49
N TYR A 396 -22.74 5.35 -10.16
CA TYR A 396 -21.99 6.40 -9.49
C TYR A 396 -22.90 7.32 -8.66
N ARG A 397 -24.02 7.77 -9.22
CA ARG A 397 -24.97 8.66 -8.51
C ARG A 397 -25.51 7.99 -7.24
N ARG A 398 -25.91 6.72 -7.33
CA ARG A 398 -26.37 5.93 -6.18
C ARG A 398 -25.28 5.80 -5.12
N MET A 399 -24.05 5.46 -5.52
CA MET A 399 -22.91 5.34 -4.61
C MET A 399 -22.56 6.68 -3.97
N HIS A 400 -22.51 7.77 -4.74
CA HIS A 400 -22.19 9.10 -4.23
C HIS A 400 -23.24 9.58 -3.21
N GLN A 401 -24.53 9.39 -3.51
CA GLN A 401 -25.61 9.73 -2.60
C GLN A 401 -25.51 8.92 -1.29
N TYR A 402 -25.26 7.61 -1.40
CA TYR A 402 -25.05 6.75 -0.23
C TYR A 402 -23.83 7.18 0.59
N ALA A 403 -22.74 7.57 -0.07
CA ALA A 403 -21.56 8.09 0.61
C ALA A 403 -21.86 9.38 1.39
N LEU A 404 -22.69 10.28 0.85
CA LEU A 404 -23.11 11.51 1.55
C LEU A 404 -23.90 11.19 2.82
N GLU A 405 -24.82 10.23 2.74
CA GLU A 405 -25.68 9.80 3.85
C GLU A 405 -24.89 9.14 4.98
N HIS A 406 -23.80 8.46 4.64
CA HIS A 406 -22.99 7.64 5.55
C HIS A 406 -21.59 8.22 5.84
N PHE A 407 -21.31 9.47 5.47
CA PHE A 407 -19.98 10.07 5.60
C PHE A 407 -19.47 10.10 7.06
N GLN A 408 -20.35 10.42 8.02
CA GLN A 408 -19.97 10.52 9.44
C GLN A 408 -19.51 9.18 10.02
N GLU A 409 -20.04 8.06 9.52
CA GLU A 409 -19.60 6.72 9.93
C GLU A 409 -18.17 6.44 9.45
N ALA A 410 -17.84 6.85 8.22
CA ALA A 410 -16.49 6.68 7.68
C ALA A 410 -15.47 7.64 8.32
N ALA A 411 -15.89 8.85 8.68
CA ALA A 411 -15.04 9.86 9.32
C ALA A 411 -14.51 9.42 10.70
N ALA A 412 -15.18 8.46 11.36
CA ALA A 412 -14.67 7.88 12.61
C ALA A 412 -13.37 7.08 12.43
N TYR A 413 -13.07 6.61 11.22
CA TYR A 413 -11.89 5.79 10.92
C TYR A 413 -10.75 6.56 10.27
N TYR A 414 -10.99 7.78 9.80
CA TYR A 414 -10.03 8.56 9.01
C TYR A 414 -10.06 10.02 9.42
N HIS A 415 -8.88 10.60 9.67
CA HIS A 415 -8.75 12.03 9.88
C HIS A 415 -8.81 12.78 8.54
N VAL A 416 -9.91 13.51 8.32
CA VAL A 416 -10.16 14.38 7.16
C VAL A 416 -10.86 15.67 7.60
N THR A 417 -10.64 16.76 6.87
CA THR A 417 -11.33 18.05 7.08
C THR A 417 -12.31 18.37 5.96
N THR A 418 -12.97 17.35 5.43
CA THR A 418 -13.90 17.46 4.30
C THR A 418 -15.06 18.42 4.61
N ASP A 419 -15.32 19.34 3.70
CA ASP A 419 -16.46 20.25 3.74
C ASP A 419 -17.52 19.80 2.72
N LEU A 420 -18.51 19.05 3.21
CA LEU A 420 -19.60 18.53 2.37
C LEU A 420 -20.41 19.64 1.68
N SER A 421 -20.41 20.88 2.22
CA SER A 421 -21.15 22.00 1.62
C SER A 421 -20.51 22.50 0.32
N LYS A 422 -19.24 22.14 0.06
CA LYS A 422 -18.53 22.47 -1.18
C LYS A 422 -18.76 21.46 -2.30
N ILE A 423 -19.38 20.32 -2.00
CA ILE A 423 -19.69 19.30 -3.00
C ILE A 423 -20.94 19.74 -3.76
N VAL A 424 -20.80 19.92 -5.08
CA VAL A 424 -21.91 20.32 -5.95
C VAL A 424 -23.02 19.26 -5.87
N PRO A 425 -24.31 19.63 -5.68
CA PRO A 425 -25.41 18.67 -5.66
C PRO A 425 -25.51 17.83 -6.94
N LEU A 426 -25.80 16.53 -6.79
CA LEU A 426 -25.83 15.57 -7.91
C LEU A 426 -26.80 15.98 -9.03
N ASP A 427 -27.94 16.58 -8.69
CA ASP A 427 -28.96 17.02 -9.65
C ASP A 427 -28.55 18.23 -10.51
N GLN A 428 -27.42 18.88 -10.17
CA GLN A 428 -26.86 20.01 -10.91
C GLN A 428 -25.72 19.61 -11.87
N VAL A 429 -25.24 18.36 -11.80
CA VAL A 429 -24.14 17.85 -12.62
C VAL A 429 -24.69 16.86 -13.63
N LYS A 430 -24.32 17.00 -14.91
CA LYS A 430 -24.73 16.04 -15.96
C LYS A 430 -23.92 14.75 -15.85
N ASP A 431 -24.48 13.64 -16.34
CA ASP A 431 -23.82 12.33 -16.31
C ASP A 431 -22.41 12.34 -16.91
N ALA A 432 -22.24 13.01 -18.07
CA ALA A 432 -20.96 13.12 -18.75
C ALA A 432 -19.88 13.88 -17.94
N ASP A 433 -20.31 14.73 -16.99
CA ASP A 433 -19.44 15.61 -16.22
C ASP A 433 -19.15 15.05 -14.80
N LEU A 434 -19.79 13.94 -14.40
CA LEU A 434 -19.67 13.38 -13.04
C LEU A 434 -18.22 13.08 -12.66
N ALA A 435 -17.50 12.39 -13.55
CA ALA A 435 -16.12 11.99 -13.29
C ALA A 435 -15.19 13.21 -13.13
N ASP A 436 -15.33 14.21 -14.00
CA ASP A 436 -14.46 15.37 -14.02
C ASP A 436 -14.79 16.38 -12.92
N THR A 437 -16.06 16.48 -12.54
CA THR A 437 -16.52 17.35 -11.46
C THR A 437 -16.08 16.82 -10.10
N TYR A 438 -16.30 15.54 -9.83
CA TYR A 438 -16.14 15.01 -8.46
C TYR A 438 -14.79 14.32 -8.22
N MET A 439 -14.24 13.59 -9.19
CA MET A 439 -12.97 12.86 -8.96
C MET A 439 -11.72 13.75 -9.13
N ASN A 440 -11.92 15.05 -9.37
CA ASN A 440 -10.88 16.08 -9.40
C ASN A 440 -11.09 17.16 -8.32
N GLU A 441 -12.11 17.02 -7.47
CA GLU A 441 -12.44 17.99 -6.41
C GLU A 441 -12.15 17.37 -5.05
N ASP A 442 -11.47 18.12 -4.18
CA ASP A 442 -10.90 17.61 -2.93
C ASP A 442 -11.96 17.00 -1.99
N ASN A 443 -13.08 17.68 -1.79
CA ASN A 443 -14.10 17.25 -0.82
C ASN A 443 -14.84 15.99 -1.30
N ALA A 444 -15.22 15.94 -2.59
CA ALA A 444 -15.85 14.79 -3.21
C ALA A 444 -14.90 13.59 -3.29
N ARG A 445 -13.61 13.83 -3.56
CA ARG A 445 -12.58 12.78 -3.49
C ARG A 445 -12.47 12.23 -2.07
N GLN A 446 -12.41 13.07 -1.05
CA GLN A 446 -12.35 12.60 0.35
C GLN A 446 -13.60 11.80 0.74
N LEU A 447 -14.79 12.31 0.41
CA LEU A 447 -16.07 11.62 0.59
C LEU A 447 -16.01 10.19 0.08
N ILE A 448 -15.64 10.01 -1.19
CA ILE A 448 -15.58 8.69 -1.82
C ILE A 448 -14.40 7.87 -1.30
N HIS A 449 -13.27 8.50 -0.97
CA HIS A 449 -12.06 7.80 -0.53
C HIS A 449 -12.28 7.05 0.78
N ILE A 450 -12.96 7.67 1.75
CA ILE A 450 -13.11 7.09 3.09
C ILE A 450 -14.34 6.17 3.21
N THR A 451 -15.33 6.32 2.33
CA THR A 451 -16.57 5.52 2.34
C THR A 451 -16.49 4.20 1.57
N TYR A 452 -15.32 3.83 1.03
CA TYR A 452 -15.12 2.59 0.26
C TYR A 452 -15.67 1.33 0.95
N GLY A 453 -15.40 1.15 2.25
CA GLY A 453 -15.84 -0.05 2.98
C GLY A 453 -17.36 -0.10 3.16
N ILE A 454 -17.95 1.07 3.44
CA ILE A 454 -19.40 1.25 3.52
C ILE A 454 -20.04 0.90 2.17
N LEU A 455 -19.50 1.42 1.06
CA LEU A 455 -20.03 1.16 -0.28
C LEU A 455 -19.87 -0.31 -0.71
N LEU A 456 -18.73 -0.93 -0.42
CA LEU A 456 -18.45 -2.31 -0.80
C LEU A 456 -19.26 -3.33 0.03
N GLN A 457 -19.66 -2.98 1.26
CA GLN A 457 -20.43 -3.86 2.14
C GLN A 457 -21.93 -3.53 2.21
N ALA A 458 -22.38 -2.47 1.52
CA ALA A 458 -23.77 -2.06 1.50
C ALA A 458 -24.69 -3.16 0.95
N LYS A 459 -25.75 -3.50 1.70
CA LYS A 459 -26.72 -4.56 1.37
C LYS A 459 -28.16 -4.09 1.48
N ASP A 460 -29.04 -4.67 0.67
CA ASP A 460 -30.48 -4.49 0.80
C ASP A 460 -31.05 -5.30 1.98
N ALA A 461 -32.36 -5.18 2.22
CA ALA A 461 -33.04 -5.89 3.30
C ALA A 461 -33.05 -7.43 3.12
N GLN A 462 -32.75 -7.92 1.92
CA GLN A 462 -32.67 -9.35 1.59
C GLN A 462 -31.22 -9.87 1.66
N GLY A 463 -30.25 -9.00 1.92
CA GLY A 463 -28.83 -9.33 2.02
C GLY A 463 -28.08 -9.29 0.69
N ASN A 464 -28.70 -8.86 -0.40
CA ASN A 464 -28.03 -8.70 -1.69
C ASN A 464 -27.18 -7.43 -1.69
N SER A 465 -26.06 -7.43 -2.40
CA SER A 465 -25.20 -6.26 -2.55
C SER A 465 -25.95 -5.11 -3.23
N LEU A 466 -25.89 -3.91 -2.64
CA LEU A 466 -26.43 -2.68 -3.25
C LEU A 466 -25.57 -2.14 -4.40
N PHE A 467 -24.24 -2.29 -4.29
CA PHE A 467 -23.29 -1.68 -5.22
C PHE A 467 -22.18 -2.62 -5.70
N ALA A 468 -21.57 -3.42 -4.81
CA ALA A 468 -20.36 -4.18 -5.10
C ALA A 468 -20.48 -5.10 -6.33
N ASP A 469 -21.53 -5.92 -6.44
CA ASP A 469 -21.70 -6.84 -7.58
C ASP A 469 -21.77 -6.09 -8.92
N GLU A 470 -22.54 -4.99 -8.98
CA GLU A 470 -22.64 -4.17 -10.19
C GLU A 470 -21.32 -3.43 -10.47
N PHE A 471 -20.67 -2.91 -9.43
CA PHE A 471 -19.39 -2.21 -9.49
C PHE A 471 -18.27 -3.11 -10.06
N PHE A 472 -18.08 -4.31 -9.51
CA PHE A 472 -17.08 -5.26 -9.98
C PHE A 472 -17.40 -5.77 -11.39
N ARG A 473 -18.67 -5.98 -11.73
CA ARG A 473 -19.06 -6.33 -13.11
C ARG A 473 -18.69 -5.22 -14.08
N THR A 474 -19.02 -3.97 -13.77
CA THR A 474 -18.67 -2.81 -14.61
C THR A 474 -17.16 -2.69 -14.78
N LEU A 475 -16.36 -2.83 -13.71
CA LEU A 475 -14.90 -2.78 -13.83
C LEU A 475 -14.30 -3.99 -14.57
N SER A 476 -14.95 -5.15 -14.53
CA SER A 476 -14.58 -6.28 -15.37
C SER A 476 -14.83 -5.97 -16.85
N GLU A 477 -15.98 -5.41 -17.18
CA GLU A 477 -16.32 -5.04 -18.56
C GLU A 477 -15.38 -3.93 -19.08
N GLU A 478 -15.02 -2.99 -18.21
CA GLU A 478 -14.19 -1.81 -18.49
C GLU A 478 -12.74 -1.96 -17.97
N GLU A 479 -12.23 -3.20 -17.97
CA GLU A 479 -10.91 -3.54 -17.39
C GLU A 479 -9.78 -2.69 -17.98
N GLU A 480 -9.75 -2.52 -19.30
CA GLU A 480 -8.72 -1.72 -19.97
C GLU A 480 -8.86 -0.23 -19.64
N ALA A 481 -10.08 0.29 -19.50
CA ALA A 481 -10.29 1.69 -19.13
C ALA A 481 -9.79 1.96 -17.71
N TYR A 482 -10.03 1.04 -16.77
CA TYR A 482 -9.50 1.16 -15.41
C TYR A 482 -7.97 1.07 -15.38
N GLU A 483 -7.37 0.10 -16.08
CA GLU A 483 -5.91 -0.01 -16.21
C GLU A 483 -5.29 1.27 -16.78
N GLN A 484 -5.90 1.89 -17.81
CA GLN A 484 -5.43 3.16 -18.36
C GLN A 484 -5.53 4.31 -17.36
N SER A 485 -6.57 4.34 -16.52
CA SER A 485 -6.68 5.33 -15.45
C SER A 485 -5.53 5.18 -14.45
N LEU A 486 -5.20 3.95 -14.05
CA LEU A 486 -4.06 3.66 -13.17
C LEU A 486 -2.73 4.06 -13.81
N ILE A 487 -2.50 3.70 -15.09
CA ILE A 487 -1.28 4.06 -15.84
C ILE A 487 -1.07 5.58 -15.86
N SER A 488 -2.13 6.33 -16.15
CA SER A 488 -2.06 7.79 -16.17
C SER A 488 -1.82 8.36 -14.76
N HIS A 489 -2.62 7.92 -13.79
CA HIS A 489 -2.66 8.50 -12.46
C HIS A 489 -1.41 8.15 -11.63
N ILE A 490 -1.08 6.86 -11.50
CA ILE A 490 0.15 6.41 -10.82
C ILE A 490 1.39 6.79 -11.63
N GLY A 491 1.30 6.82 -12.97
CA GLY A 491 2.37 7.33 -13.82
C GLY A 491 2.74 8.79 -13.51
N LYS A 492 1.75 9.65 -13.21
CA LYS A 492 1.98 11.02 -12.74
C LYS A 492 2.75 11.06 -11.42
N HIS A 493 2.43 10.17 -10.47
CA HIS A 493 3.13 10.08 -9.18
C HIS A 493 4.61 9.75 -9.40
N ILE A 494 4.89 8.66 -10.11
CA ILE A 494 6.26 8.18 -10.36
C ILE A 494 7.08 9.26 -11.08
N ARG A 495 6.50 9.90 -12.11
CA ARG A 495 7.17 10.99 -12.85
C ARG A 495 7.52 12.18 -11.96
N LEU A 496 6.59 12.63 -11.10
CA LEU A 496 6.83 13.79 -10.22
C LEU A 496 7.81 13.46 -9.08
N LEU A 497 7.95 12.18 -8.71
CA LEU A 497 9.00 11.68 -7.83
C LEU A 497 10.37 11.53 -8.53
N GLY A 498 10.45 11.80 -9.83
CA GLY A 498 11.68 11.74 -10.61
C GLY A 498 12.10 10.32 -11.01
N LYS A 499 11.14 9.42 -11.23
CA LYS A 499 11.36 8.01 -11.59
C LYS A 499 10.76 7.61 -12.93
#